data_AF-A0A2W6ZT98-F1
#
_entry.id   AF-A0A2W6ZT98-F1
#
_cell.length_a   1.000
_cell.length_b   1.000
_cell.length_c   1.000
_cell.angle_alpha   90.00
_cell.angle_beta   90.00
_cell.angle_gamma   90.00
#
_symmetry.space_group_name_H-M   'P 1'
#
loop_
_entity.id
_entity.type
_entity.pdbx_description
1 polymer ?
#
loop_
_entity_poly.entity_id
_entity_poly.type
_entity_poly.pdbx_seq_one_letter_code
_entity_poly.pdbx_strand_id
1 'polypeptide(L)'
;MDSLSLDNFSYVYAIMLLLPLAAAMVLFQQNPYQALVMRGILGAVAALIYAMLGGADVALTEALVGTMLAITLYAVAVRSSLVMRLGVLEAEEVKDSLQWQSLLDYLRARLKRYQLRLELVPYADRKALQHALAEKAIHSICLSKGKLGLGNEARPEENGPEENGPEENHPCPTSLNHPPYQITTRVPRLYEILTAELPPAMAKVMAAEAAKTTTGAGDRPPLT
;
A
#
# COMPACT_ATOMS: atom_id res chain seq x y z
N MET A 1 -40.13 -18.85 46.71
CA MET A 1 -39.73 -19.34 45.37
C MET A 1 -39.01 -18.22 44.64
N ASP A 2 -38.01 -17.60 45.31
CA ASP A 2 -37.59 -16.22 45.01
C ASP A 2 -36.09 -16.09 44.69
N SER A 3 -35.31 -17.15 44.90
CA SER A 3 -33.90 -17.21 44.47
C SER A 3 -33.78 -17.32 42.94
N LEU A 4 -34.67 -18.10 42.32
CA LEU A 4 -34.67 -18.35 40.88
C LEU A 4 -34.98 -17.10 40.04
N SER A 5 -35.76 -16.14 40.56
CA SER A 5 -36.05 -14.88 39.87
C SER A 5 -34.89 -13.90 39.97
N LEU A 6 -34.22 -13.80 41.13
CA LEU A 6 -33.07 -12.91 41.33
C LEU A 6 -31.88 -13.29 40.45
N ASP A 7 -31.61 -14.59 40.31
CA ASP A 7 -30.54 -15.11 39.46
C ASP A 7 -30.78 -14.74 37.98
N ASN A 8 -32.02 -14.89 37.50
CA ASN A 8 -32.38 -14.54 36.12
C ASN A 8 -32.14 -13.06 35.80
N PHE A 9 -32.50 -12.14 36.70
CA PHE A 9 -32.22 -10.72 36.51
C PHE A 9 -30.71 -10.44 36.50
N SER A 10 -29.95 -11.11 37.37
CA SER A 10 -28.48 -11.01 37.41
C SER A 10 -27.83 -11.44 36.08
N TYR A 11 -28.27 -12.56 35.50
CA TYR A 11 -27.79 -13.03 34.19
C TYR A 11 -28.14 -12.06 33.05
N VAL A 12 -29.37 -11.53 33.03
CA VAL A 12 -29.80 -10.57 31.99
C VAL A 12 -28.99 -9.27 32.09
N TYR A 13 -28.73 -8.77 33.29
CA TYR A 13 -27.85 -7.61 33.48
C TYR A 13 -26.40 -7.89 33.05
N ALA A 14 -25.87 -9.07 33.35
CA ALA A 14 -24.54 -9.47 32.91
C ALA A 14 -24.42 -9.51 31.37
N ILE A 15 -25.43 -10.04 30.68
CA ILE A 15 -25.48 -10.07 29.21
C ILE A 15 -25.63 -8.65 28.64
N MET A 16 -26.47 -7.81 29.24
CA MET A 16 -26.59 -6.40 28.83
C MET A 16 -25.28 -5.63 29.00
N LEU A 17 -24.50 -5.90 30.04
CA LEU A 17 -23.19 -5.27 30.28
C LEU A 17 -22.12 -5.76 29.27
N LEU A 18 -22.30 -6.98 28.74
CA LEU A 18 -21.40 -7.54 27.72
C LEU A 18 -21.47 -6.75 26.41
N LEU A 19 -22.61 -6.13 26.09
CA LEU A 19 -22.81 -5.36 24.87
C LEU A 19 -21.92 -4.10 24.79
N PRO A 20 -21.94 -3.14 25.75
CA PRO A 20 -21.05 -1.99 25.72
C PRO A 20 -19.57 -2.39 25.84
N LEU A 21 -19.26 -3.47 26.55
CA LEU A 21 -17.90 -4.01 26.62
C LEU A 21 -17.40 -4.51 25.25
N ALA A 22 -18.21 -5.31 24.57
CA ALA A 22 -17.90 -5.80 23.22
C ALA A 22 -17.83 -4.64 22.21
N ALA A 23 -18.69 -3.63 22.34
CA ALA A 23 -18.65 -2.43 21.50
C ALA A 23 -17.35 -1.64 21.69
N ALA A 24 -16.91 -1.45 22.94
CA ALA A 24 -15.63 -0.82 23.22
C ALA A 24 -14.46 -1.61 22.60
N MET A 25 -14.47 -2.93 22.72
CA MET A 25 -13.43 -3.78 22.12
C MET A 25 -13.35 -3.66 20.60
N VAL A 26 -14.51 -3.54 19.91
CA VAL A 26 -14.53 -3.30 18.45
C VAL A 26 -13.90 -1.95 18.08
N LEU A 27 -14.16 -0.89 18.85
CA LEU A 27 -13.65 0.46 18.56
C LEU A 27 -12.13 0.58 18.69
N PHE A 28 -11.52 -0.18 19.61
CA PHE A 28 -10.07 -0.15 19.83
C PHE A 28 -9.29 -1.12 18.93
N GLN A 29 -9.97 -1.95 18.14
CA GLN A 29 -9.32 -2.96 17.32
C GLN A 29 -8.67 -2.34 16.07
N GLN A 30 -7.33 -2.38 15.99
CA GLN A 30 -6.58 -1.83 14.85
C GLN A 30 -6.63 -2.73 13.59
N ASN A 31 -6.80 -4.03 13.77
CA ASN A 31 -6.86 -4.98 12.66
C ASN A 31 -8.31 -5.11 12.14
N PRO A 32 -8.59 -4.75 10.88
CA PRO A 32 -9.95 -4.75 10.33
C PRO A 32 -10.61 -6.13 10.33
N TYR A 33 -9.83 -7.21 10.18
CA TYR A 33 -10.36 -8.57 10.24
C TYR A 33 -10.80 -8.96 11.64
N GLN A 34 -10.00 -8.63 12.65
CA GLN A 34 -10.35 -8.88 14.04
C GLN A 34 -11.54 -8.01 14.46
N ALA A 35 -11.60 -6.75 14.00
CA ALA A 35 -12.73 -5.87 14.25
C ALA A 35 -14.03 -6.45 13.67
N LEU A 36 -13.97 -7.04 12.47
CA LEU A 36 -15.10 -7.69 11.82
C LEU A 36 -15.61 -8.92 12.59
N VAL A 37 -14.69 -9.75 13.09
CA VAL A 37 -15.06 -10.90 13.94
C VAL A 37 -15.72 -10.43 15.24
N MET A 38 -15.12 -9.45 15.90
CA MET A 38 -15.67 -8.86 17.13
C MET A 38 -17.04 -8.19 16.89
N ARG A 39 -17.24 -7.57 15.71
CA ARG A 39 -18.53 -7.00 15.29
C ARG A 39 -19.60 -8.10 15.15
N GLY A 40 -19.24 -9.27 14.66
CA GLY A 40 -20.15 -10.42 14.60
C GLY A 40 -20.55 -10.93 15.98
N ILE A 41 -19.60 -11.01 16.91
CA ILE A 41 -19.88 -11.39 18.30
C ILE A 41 -20.81 -10.35 18.96
N LEU A 42 -20.51 -9.06 18.81
CA LEU A 42 -21.35 -7.98 19.32
C LEU A 42 -22.80 -8.09 18.83
N GLY A 43 -22.96 -8.35 17.53
CA GLY A 43 -24.28 -8.49 16.94
C GLY A 43 -25.01 -9.78 17.36
N ALA A 44 -24.30 -10.89 17.54
CA ALA A 44 -24.89 -12.12 18.08
C ALA A 44 -25.40 -11.93 19.53
N VAL A 45 -24.64 -11.19 20.34
CA VAL A 45 -25.06 -10.79 21.70
C VAL A 45 -26.29 -9.88 21.63
N ALA A 46 -26.33 -8.92 20.70
CA ALA A 46 -27.50 -8.06 20.50
C ALA A 46 -28.77 -8.85 20.14
N ALA A 47 -28.68 -9.77 19.18
CA ALA A 47 -29.79 -10.64 18.79
C ALA A 47 -30.27 -11.52 19.96
N LEU A 48 -29.36 -12.06 20.77
CA LEU A 48 -29.70 -12.82 21.97
C LEU A 48 -30.47 -11.96 22.98
N ILE A 49 -30.02 -10.73 23.24
CA ILE A 49 -30.72 -9.80 24.13
C ILE A 49 -32.14 -9.52 23.61
N TYR A 50 -32.30 -9.24 22.31
CA TYR A 50 -33.63 -9.02 21.74
C TYR A 50 -34.54 -10.24 21.86
N ALA A 51 -34.02 -11.45 21.67
CA ALA A 51 -34.78 -12.68 21.86
C ALA A 51 -35.21 -12.88 23.33
N MET A 52 -34.31 -12.61 24.28
CA MET A 52 -34.60 -12.72 25.73
C MET A 52 -35.65 -11.70 26.19
N LEU A 53 -35.71 -10.53 25.57
CA LEU A 53 -36.71 -9.50 25.85
C LEU A 53 -38.07 -9.76 25.14
N GLY A 54 -38.22 -10.89 24.45
CA GLY A 54 -39.45 -11.26 23.74
C GLY A 54 -39.59 -10.70 22.33
N GLY A 55 -38.56 -9.99 21.82
CA GLY A 55 -38.53 -9.43 20.47
C GLY A 55 -37.98 -10.42 19.44
N ALA A 56 -38.67 -11.54 19.19
CA ALA A 56 -38.19 -12.58 18.29
C ALA A 56 -37.95 -12.07 16.84
N ASP A 57 -38.87 -11.27 16.31
CA ASP A 57 -38.73 -10.70 14.94
C ASP A 57 -37.58 -9.68 14.85
N VAL A 58 -37.35 -8.93 15.93
CA VAL A 58 -36.24 -7.97 16.03
C VAL A 58 -34.91 -8.72 16.15
N ALA A 59 -34.86 -9.81 16.91
CA ALA A 59 -33.68 -10.66 17.04
C ALA A 59 -33.29 -11.30 15.69
N LEU A 60 -34.28 -11.79 14.94
CA LEU A 60 -34.05 -12.39 13.62
C LEU A 60 -33.51 -11.35 12.62
N THR A 61 -34.08 -10.16 12.61
CA THR A 61 -33.64 -9.08 11.69
C THR A 61 -32.28 -8.51 12.08
N GLU A 62 -31.98 -8.38 13.37
CA GLU A 62 -30.65 -8.03 13.85
C GLU A 62 -29.63 -9.09 13.39
N ALA A 63 -29.90 -10.38 13.60
CA ALA A 63 -28.98 -11.44 13.17
C ALA A 63 -28.76 -11.43 11.65
N LEU A 64 -29.82 -11.34 10.84
CA LEU A 64 -29.72 -11.43 9.39
C LEU A 64 -29.21 -10.14 8.74
N VAL A 65 -29.90 -9.02 8.96
CA VAL A 65 -29.61 -7.75 8.29
C VAL A 65 -28.58 -6.95 9.09
N GLY A 66 -28.69 -6.93 10.41
CA GLY A 66 -27.79 -6.20 11.30
C GLY A 66 -26.37 -6.79 11.34
N THR A 67 -26.26 -8.12 11.44
CA THR A 67 -24.96 -8.80 11.58
C THR A 67 -24.48 -9.45 10.30
N MET A 68 -25.22 -10.42 9.73
CA MET A 68 -24.72 -11.23 8.62
C MET A 68 -24.49 -10.40 7.36
N LEU A 69 -25.47 -9.56 6.97
CA LEU A 69 -25.33 -8.68 5.80
C LEU A 69 -24.22 -7.65 6.02
N ALA A 70 -24.19 -6.97 7.16
CA ALA A 70 -23.18 -5.97 7.47
C ALA A 70 -21.76 -6.55 7.46
N ILE A 71 -21.56 -7.72 8.08
CA ILE A 71 -20.28 -8.44 8.06
C ILE A 71 -19.90 -8.82 6.64
N THR A 72 -20.85 -9.31 5.84
CA THR A 72 -20.57 -9.71 4.45
C THR A 72 -20.12 -8.51 3.62
N LEU A 73 -20.86 -7.40 3.68
CA LEU A 73 -20.52 -6.17 2.97
C LEU A 73 -19.18 -5.60 3.42
N TYR A 74 -18.92 -5.59 4.73
CA TYR A 74 -17.67 -5.10 5.26
C TYR A 74 -16.49 -6.00 4.89
N ALA A 75 -16.67 -7.33 4.89
CA ALA A 75 -15.64 -8.27 4.44
C ALA A 75 -15.30 -8.06 2.96
N VAL A 76 -16.31 -7.83 2.12
CA VAL A 76 -16.11 -7.47 0.71
C VAL A 76 -15.37 -6.13 0.58
N ALA A 77 -15.77 -5.10 1.34
CA ALA A 77 -15.15 -3.79 1.32
C ALA A 77 -13.68 -3.79 1.80
N VAL A 78 -13.37 -4.53 2.88
CA VAL A 78 -11.99 -4.71 3.36
C VAL A 78 -11.16 -5.42 2.29
N ARG A 79 -11.69 -6.51 1.73
CA ARG A 79 -10.99 -7.27 0.69
C ARG A 79 -10.76 -6.45 -0.59
N SER A 80 -11.68 -5.55 -0.95
CA SER A 80 -11.57 -4.72 -2.15
C SER A 80 -10.72 -3.46 -1.95
N SER A 81 -10.58 -2.96 -0.72
CA SER A 81 -9.80 -1.75 -0.40
C SER A 81 -8.30 -2.01 -0.15
N LEU A 82 -7.89 -3.25 0.13
CA LEU A 82 -6.49 -3.61 0.40
C LEU A 82 -5.69 -3.85 -0.90
N VAL A 83 -5.67 -2.86 -1.79
CA VAL A 83 -4.95 -2.91 -3.08
C VAL A 83 -3.94 -1.78 -3.19
N MET A 84 -2.68 -2.14 -3.38
CA MET A 84 -1.61 -1.22 -3.75
C MET A 84 -1.47 -1.16 -5.27
N ARG A 85 -2.01 -0.11 -5.86
CA ARG A 85 -1.80 0.26 -7.28
C ARG A 85 -0.42 0.88 -7.50
N LEU A 86 0.43 0.21 -8.29
CA LEU A 86 1.77 0.60 -8.69
C LEU A 86 1.78 1.00 -10.17
N GLY A 87 2.00 2.27 -10.45
CA GLY A 87 2.16 2.79 -11.80
C GLY A 87 3.54 2.47 -12.39
N VAL A 88 3.59 1.98 -13.62
CA VAL A 88 4.82 1.63 -14.33
C VAL A 88 4.77 2.22 -15.74
N LEU A 89 5.91 2.65 -16.28
CA LEU A 89 5.99 3.15 -17.66
C LEU A 89 5.90 1.97 -18.65
N GLU A 90 5.18 2.13 -19.75
CA GLU A 90 4.96 1.08 -20.75
C GLU A 90 6.19 0.67 -21.54
N ALA A 91 7.26 1.49 -21.56
CA ALA A 91 8.47 1.26 -22.32
C ALA A 91 8.91 -0.23 -22.26
N GLU A 92 8.79 -0.89 -23.41
CA GLU A 92 8.78 -2.35 -23.58
C GLU A 92 10.05 -3.03 -23.04
N GLU A 93 11.18 -2.32 -22.92
CA GLU A 93 12.46 -2.88 -22.46
C GLU A 93 12.51 -3.20 -20.94
N VAL A 94 11.59 -2.67 -20.12
CA VAL A 94 11.65 -2.84 -18.64
C VAL A 94 10.87 -4.08 -18.17
N LYS A 95 9.79 -4.45 -18.88
CA LYS A 95 8.87 -5.53 -18.47
C LYS A 95 9.49 -6.93 -18.56
N ASP A 96 10.41 -7.15 -19.49
CA ASP A 96 11.02 -8.47 -19.75
C ASP A 96 12.39 -8.68 -19.11
N SER A 97 12.88 -7.73 -18.33
CA SER A 97 14.10 -7.98 -17.55
C SER A 97 13.80 -8.96 -16.40
N LEU A 98 14.59 -10.04 -16.31
CA LEU A 98 14.50 -11.05 -15.24
C LEU A 98 14.54 -10.41 -13.83
N GLN A 99 15.24 -9.28 -13.72
CA GLN A 99 15.37 -8.47 -12.50
C GLN A 99 14.05 -7.79 -12.10
N TRP A 100 13.25 -7.32 -13.07
CA TRP A 100 11.95 -6.71 -12.82
C TRP A 100 10.94 -7.72 -12.27
N GLN A 101 10.88 -8.91 -12.90
CA GLN A 101 10.01 -9.99 -12.42
C GLN A 101 10.38 -10.42 -11.00
N SER A 102 11.68 -10.56 -10.72
CA SER A 102 12.19 -10.89 -9.38
C SER A 102 11.78 -9.85 -8.32
N LEU A 103 11.85 -8.55 -8.66
CA LEU A 103 11.39 -7.47 -7.78
C LEU A 103 9.88 -7.52 -7.55
N LEU A 104 9.08 -7.76 -8.60
CA LEU A 104 7.63 -7.86 -8.49
C LEU A 104 7.19 -9.05 -7.65
N ASP A 105 7.82 -10.21 -7.83
CA ASP A 105 7.51 -11.41 -7.05
C ASP A 105 7.92 -11.23 -5.60
N TYR A 106 9.06 -10.58 -5.34
CA TYR A 106 9.47 -10.20 -3.99
C TYR A 106 8.45 -9.26 -3.34
N LEU A 107 8.08 -8.17 -4.00
CA LEU A 107 7.07 -7.22 -3.54
C LEU A 107 5.73 -7.91 -3.27
N ARG A 108 5.26 -8.74 -4.20
CA ARG A 108 4.01 -9.49 -4.07
C ARG A 108 4.06 -10.44 -2.87
N ALA A 109 5.17 -11.14 -2.67
CA ALA A 109 5.34 -12.03 -1.53
C ALA A 109 5.35 -11.29 -0.19
N ARG A 110 5.97 -10.10 -0.12
CA ARG A 110 6.00 -9.27 1.09
C ARG A 110 4.67 -8.58 1.37
N LEU A 111 4.08 -7.92 0.38
CA LEU A 111 2.79 -7.22 0.51
C LEU A 111 1.64 -8.18 0.88
N LYS A 112 1.70 -9.44 0.43
CA LYS A 112 0.74 -10.49 0.82
C LYS A 112 0.69 -10.71 2.35
N ARG A 113 1.79 -10.50 3.08
CA ARG A 113 1.82 -10.62 4.56
C ARG A 113 0.98 -9.53 5.24
N TYR A 114 0.86 -8.39 4.59
CA TYR A 114 0.04 -7.25 5.02
C TYR A 114 -1.35 -7.25 4.38
N GLN A 115 -1.78 -8.38 3.80
CA GLN A 115 -3.03 -8.54 3.05
C GLN A 115 -3.20 -7.56 1.87
N LEU A 116 -2.13 -6.89 1.44
CA LEU A 116 -2.13 -5.96 0.32
C LEU A 116 -1.93 -6.73 -0.99
N ARG A 117 -2.79 -6.45 -1.98
CA ARG A 117 -2.63 -6.92 -3.36
C ARG A 117 -1.90 -5.89 -4.19
N LEU A 118 -0.87 -6.32 -4.91
CA LEU A 118 -0.16 -5.47 -5.87
C LEU A 118 -0.89 -5.48 -7.22
N GLU A 119 -1.35 -4.33 -7.68
CA GLU A 119 -1.93 -4.11 -9.01
C GLU A 119 -0.98 -3.23 -9.82
N LEU A 120 -0.57 -3.69 -11.00
CA LEU A 120 0.27 -2.89 -11.89
C LEU A 120 -0.61 -2.13 -12.87
N VAL A 121 -0.38 -0.83 -12.97
CA VAL A 121 -1.08 0.04 -13.92
C VAL A 121 -0.05 0.63 -14.89
N PRO A 122 -0.04 0.17 -16.16
CA PRO A 122 0.87 0.71 -17.17
C PRO A 122 0.43 2.10 -17.63
N TYR A 123 1.40 2.97 -17.92
CA TYR A 123 1.20 4.30 -18.49
C TYR A 123 2.17 4.54 -19.65
N ALA A 124 1.69 5.15 -20.74
CA ALA A 124 2.50 5.47 -21.92
C ALA A 124 3.61 6.50 -21.60
N ASP A 125 3.27 7.55 -20.84
CA ASP A 125 4.16 8.69 -20.61
C ASP A 125 4.42 8.98 -19.14
N ARG A 126 5.63 9.52 -18.86
CA ARG A 126 6.00 9.98 -17.51
C ARG A 126 5.08 11.09 -17.00
N LYS A 127 4.59 11.96 -17.89
CA LYS A 127 3.61 13.01 -17.53
C LYS A 127 2.29 12.41 -17.08
N ALA A 128 1.75 11.43 -17.80
CA ALA A 128 0.52 10.72 -17.43
C ALA A 128 0.68 9.97 -16.11
N LEU A 129 1.84 9.34 -15.89
CA LEU A 129 2.18 8.64 -14.66
C LEU A 129 2.27 9.58 -13.44
N GLN A 130 2.93 10.72 -13.59
CA GLN A 130 3.02 11.74 -12.54
C GLN A 130 1.67 12.39 -12.25
N HIS A 131 0.89 12.66 -13.30
CA HIS A 131 -0.48 13.17 -13.17
C HIS A 131 -1.37 12.18 -12.42
N ALA A 132 -1.30 10.88 -12.74
CA ALA A 132 -2.04 9.84 -12.02
C ALA A 132 -1.65 9.72 -10.54
N LEU A 133 -0.38 9.99 -10.20
CA LEU A 133 0.07 10.05 -8.80
C LEU A 133 -0.50 11.28 -8.09
N ALA A 134 -0.53 12.44 -8.75
CA ALA A 134 -1.09 13.68 -8.23
C ALA A 134 -2.61 13.59 -8.02
N GLU A 135 -3.33 13.03 -9.00
CA GLU A 135 -4.78 12.76 -8.96
C GLU A 135 -5.17 11.59 -8.06
N LYS A 136 -4.21 11.02 -7.32
CA LYS A 136 -4.43 9.92 -6.38
C LYS A 136 -4.96 8.62 -7.02
N ALA A 137 -4.95 8.50 -8.35
CA ALA A 137 -5.37 7.30 -9.08
C ALA A 137 -4.45 6.09 -8.82
N ILE A 138 -3.16 6.35 -8.58
CA ILE A 138 -2.15 5.34 -8.20
C ILE A 138 -1.42 5.72 -6.92
N HIS A 139 -1.01 4.73 -6.13
CA HIS A 139 -0.41 4.96 -4.83
C HIS A 139 1.10 5.18 -4.90
N SER A 140 1.74 4.47 -5.84
CA SER A 140 3.18 4.51 -6.03
C SER A 140 3.53 4.43 -7.51
N ILE A 141 4.70 4.92 -7.88
CA ILE A 141 5.29 4.80 -9.21
C ILE A 141 6.61 4.06 -9.11
N CYS A 142 6.94 3.24 -10.11
CA CYS A 142 8.26 2.63 -10.25
C CYS A 142 8.93 3.10 -11.54
N LEU A 143 10.16 3.60 -11.42
CA LEU A 143 10.98 4.04 -12.53
C LEU A 143 12.29 3.25 -12.54
N SER A 144 12.68 2.74 -13.69
CA SER A 144 14.03 2.19 -13.89
C SER A 144 15.01 3.35 -13.98
N LYS A 145 16.08 3.31 -13.18
CA LYS A 145 17.15 4.30 -13.20
C LYS A 145 18.15 4.03 -14.34
N GLY A 146 18.06 2.85 -14.97
CA GLY A 146 19.11 2.27 -15.82
C GLY A 146 19.32 2.87 -17.21
N LYS A 147 18.62 3.94 -17.63
CA LYS A 147 18.84 4.57 -18.95
C LYS A 147 18.43 6.04 -19.02
N LEU A 148 18.60 6.79 -17.93
CA LEU A 148 18.59 8.26 -17.99
C LEU A 148 20.03 8.80 -17.97
N GLY A 149 20.87 8.27 -18.87
CA GLY A 149 22.13 8.89 -19.26
C GLY A 149 21.84 9.91 -20.35
N LEU A 150 21.94 11.19 -20.00
CA LEU A 150 22.24 12.34 -20.87
C LEU A 150 22.09 12.10 -22.38
N GLY A 151 20.94 12.45 -22.93
CA GLY A 151 20.86 12.92 -24.31
C GLY A 151 21.33 14.38 -24.35
N ASN A 152 22.37 14.62 -25.17
CA ASN A 152 22.79 15.90 -25.74
C ASN A 152 23.35 16.98 -24.80
N GLU A 153 24.66 16.91 -24.54
CA GLU A 153 25.51 18.10 -24.67
C GLU A 153 26.43 17.89 -25.88
N ALA A 154 26.09 18.55 -26.98
CA ALA A 154 26.94 18.69 -28.15
C ALA A 154 28.20 19.45 -27.74
N ARG A 155 29.34 18.76 -27.69
CA ARG A 155 30.65 19.41 -27.64
C ARG A 155 31.12 19.65 -29.09
N PRO A 156 31.60 20.86 -29.44
CA PRO A 156 32.07 21.15 -30.78
C PRO A 156 33.31 20.33 -31.14
N GLU A 157 33.35 19.83 -32.37
CA GLU A 157 34.52 19.22 -32.98
C GLU A 157 35.70 20.21 -32.99
N GLU A 158 36.84 19.80 -32.44
CA GLU A 158 38.13 20.38 -32.78
C GLU A 158 39.07 19.26 -33.27
N ASN A 159 39.55 19.46 -34.50
CA ASN A 159 40.42 18.59 -35.26
C ASN A 159 41.83 18.47 -34.64
N GLY A 160 42.42 17.27 -34.66
CA GLY A 160 43.86 17.05 -34.45
C GLY A 160 44.25 15.57 -34.57
N PRO A 161 45.35 15.20 -35.26
CA PRO A 161 45.56 13.85 -35.81
C PRO A 161 46.36 12.86 -34.92
N GLU A 162 46.05 11.58 -35.15
CA GLU A 162 46.82 10.32 -35.00
C GLU A 162 48.03 10.22 -34.05
N GLU A 163 48.00 9.24 -33.14
CA GLU A 163 49.14 8.34 -32.94
C GLU A 163 48.73 6.96 -32.37
N ASN A 164 49.39 5.92 -32.88
CA ASN A 164 49.09 4.49 -32.74
C ASN A 164 49.53 3.88 -31.40
N GLY A 165 48.75 2.93 -30.86
CA GLY A 165 49.19 1.99 -29.81
C GLY A 165 48.25 0.77 -29.72
N PRO A 166 48.76 -0.47 -29.61
CA PRO A 166 47.92 -1.68 -29.66
C PRO A 166 47.36 -2.08 -28.28
N GLU A 167 46.11 -2.51 -28.31
CA GLU A 167 45.41 -3.47 -27.43
C GLU A 167 45.92 -3.72 -26.00
N GLU A 168 45.11 -3.33 -25.01
CA GLU A 168 44.74 -4.25 -23.91
C GLU A 168 43.25 -4.04 -23.54
N ASN A 169 42.43 -5.01 -23.93
CA ASN A 169 41.05 -5.17 -23.51
C ASN A 169 40.98 -5.46 -22.01
N HIS A 170 40.55 -4.47 -21.22
CA HIS A 170 39.99 -4.68 -19.88
C HIS A 170 38.71 -3.86 -19.73
N PRO A 171 37.51 -4.46 -19.88
CA PRO A 171 36.31 -3.84 -19.33
C PRO A 171 36.35 -4.01 -17.81
N CYS A 172 36.83 -2.98 -17.09
CA CYS A 172 36.62 -2.87 -15.65
C CYS A 172 35.10 -2.78 -15.36
N PRO A 173 34.50 -3.68 -14.56
CA PRO A 173 33.13 -3.52 -14.12
C PRO A 173 33.14 -2.67 -12.85
N THR A 174 33.22 -1.35 -12.99
CA THR A 174 33.14 -0.44 -11.82
C THR A 174 32.09 0.64 -12.05
N SER A 175 30.82 0.29 -11.79
CA SER A 175 29.83 1.21 -11.19
C SER A 175 28.56 0.47 -10.69
N LEU A 176 28.74 -0.65 -10.00
CA LEU A 176 27.68 -1.26 -9.19
C LEU A 176 27.59 -0.49 -7.87
N ASN A 177 26.70 0.49 -7.75
CA ASN A 177 26.26 1.00 -6.44
C ASN A 177 24.95 1.81 -6.46
N HIS A 178 24.24 1.86 -7.58
CA HIS A 178 22.93 2.50 -7.63
C HIS A 178 21.84 1.47 -7.85
N PRO A 179 20.79 1.46 -7.00
CA PRO A 179 19.69 0.53 -7.19
C PRO A 179 19.07 0.73 -8.56
N PRO A 180 18.78 -0.36 -9.29
CA PRO A 180 18.28 -0.30 -10.66
C PRO A 180 16.89 0.33 -10.75
N TYR A 181 16.13 0.31 -9.66
CA TYR A 181 14.77 0.85 -9.59
C TYR A 181 14.61 1.93 -8.53
N GLN A 182 13.70 2.86 -8.79
CA GLN A 182 13.27 3.90 -7.87
C GLN A 182 11.75 3.84 -7.72
N ILE A 183 11.29 3.59 -6.49
CA ILE A 183 9.87 3.56 -6.15
C ILE A 183 9.54 4.85 -5.40
N THR A 184 8.59 5.63 -5.93
CA THR A 184 8.09 6.82 -5.22
C THR A 184 6.67 6.55 -4.77
N THR A 185 6.37 6.76 -3.49
CA THR A 185 5.04 6.54 -2.92
C THR A 185 4.50 7.79 -2.24
N ARG A 186 3.19 8.01 -2.36
CA ARG A 186 2.51 9.13 -1.68
C ARG A 186 1.96 8.75 -0.30
N VAL A 187 1.81 7.45 -0.02
CA VAL A 187 1.12 6.96 1.17
C VAL A 187 2.16 6.70 2.27
N PRO A 188 2.14 7.43 3.41
CA PRO A 188 3.15 7.29 4.46
C PRO A 188 3.29 5.85 4.97
N ARG A 189 2.16 5.16 5.17
CA ARG A 189 2.17 3.77 5.61
C ARG A 189 2.81 2.83 4.59
N LEU A 190 2.62 3.06 3.30
CA LEU A 190 3.30 2.28 2.26
C LEU A 190 4.80 2.60 2.22
N TYR A 191 5.19 3.86 2.45
CA TYR A 191 6.60 4.23 2.56
C TYR A 191 7.30 3.46 3.67
N GLU A 192 6.70 3.38 4.86
CA GLU A 192 7.23 2.60 5.99
C GLU A 192 7.38 1.12 5.63
N ILE A 193 6.32 0.50 5.10
CA ILE A 193 6.32 -0.92 4.72
C ILE A 193 7.39 -1.20 3.65
N LEU A 194 7.43 -0.38 2.59
CA LEU A 194 8.37 -0.57 1.50
C LEU A 194 9.82 -0.36 1.97
N THR A 195 10.07 0.62 2.84
CA THR A 195 11.42 0.88 3.38
C THR A 195 11.87 -0.22 4.32
N ALA A 196 10.96 -0.83 5.09
CA ALA A 196 11.27 -1.93 5.98
C ALA A 196 11.52 -3.25 5.23
N GLU A 197 10.79 -3.48 4.13
CA GLU A 197 10.81 -4.78 3.43
C GLU A 197 11.74 -4.82 2.22
N LEU A 198 12.02 -3.70 1.54
CA LEU A 198 12.84 -3.74 0.32
C LEU A 198 14.33 -3.62 0.63
N PRO A 199 15.16 -4.54 0.10
CA PRO A 199 16.59 -4.37 0.12
C PRO A 199 17.01 -3.12 -0.67
N PRO A 200 17.92 -2.28 -0.13
CA PRO A 200 18.40 -1.08 -0.83
C PRO A 200 19.16 -1.40 -2.12
N ALA A 201 19.59 -2.65 -2.31
CA ALA A 201 20.18 -3.14 -3.56
C ALA A 201 19.16 -3.31 -4.70
N MET A 202 17.88 -3.54 -4.39
CA MET A 202 16.84 -3.80 -5.38
C MET A 202 16.12 -2.52 -5.82
N ALA A 203 15.74 -1.66 -4.89
CA ALA A 203 15.11 -0.38 -5.22
C ALA A 203 15.34 0.69 -4.16
N LYS A 204 15.42 1.95 -4.60
CA LYS A 204 15.37 3.11 -3.70
C LYS A 204 13.93 3.58 -3.52
N VAL A 205 13.46 3.67 -2.28
CA VAL A 205 12.12 4.16 -1.94
C VAL A 205 12.17 5.66 -1.62
N MET A 206 11.26 6.46 -2.18
CA MET A 206 11.12 7.90 -1.89
C MET A 206 9.67 8.27 -1.55
N ALA A 207 9.50 9.27 -0.69
CA ALA A 207 8.21 9.91 -0.45
C ALA A 207 7.93 10.95 -1.54
N ALA A 208 6.71 10.98 -2.08
CA ALA A 208 6.31 11.90 -3.14
C ALA A 208 6.40 13.39 -2.74
N GLU A 209 6.25 13.70 -1.45
CA GLU A 209 6.39 15.06 -0.91
C GLU A 209 7.84 15.57 -0.97
N ALA A 210 8.82 14.67 -0.79
CA ALA A 210 10.25 14.99 -0.87
C ALA A 210 10.78 15.07 -2.31
N ALA A 211 10.01 14.63 -3.32
CA ALA A 211 10.42 14.67 -4.71
C ALA A 211 10.19 16.04 -5.39
N LYS A 212 9.48 16.96 -4.74
CA LYS A 212 9.29 18.35 -5.24
C LYS A 212 10.48 19.27 -4.96
N THR A 213 11.37 18.93 -4.02
CA THR A 213 12.44 19.83 -3.55
C THR A 213 13.77 19.71 -4.30
N THR A 214 13.92 18.81 -5.27
CA THR A 214 15.16 18.64 -6.05
C THR A 214 15.17 19.30 -7.44
N THR A 215 14.09 20.01 -7.83
CA THR A 215 13.99 20.68 -9.15
C THR A 215 13.83 22.21 -9.02
N GLY A 216 14.32 22.82 -7.93
CA GLY A 216 14.13 24.25 -7.68
C GLY A 216 15.23 24.85 -6.82
N ALA A 217 16.47 24.86 -7.31
CA ALA A 217 17.57 25.62 -6.70
C ALA A 217 18.44 26.21 -7.81
N GLY A 218 17.92 27.25 -8.47
CA GLY A 218 18.62 27.91 -9.56
C GLY A 218 17.85 29.12 -10.06
N ASP A 219 17.42 30.00 -9.15
CA ASP A 219 17.12 31.38 -9.56
C ASP A 219 17.19 32.32 -8.33
N ARG A 220 18.37 32.87 -8.10
CA ARG A 220 18.51 34.11 -7.31
C ARG A 220 18.84 35.21 -8.31
N PRO A 221 17.97 36.21 -8.51
CA PRO A 221 18.36 37.39 -9.26
C PRO A 221 19.39 38.20 -8.45
N PRO A 222 20.37 38.84 -9.11
CA PRO A 222 21.29 39.74 -8.44
C PRO A 222 20.55 41.00 -7.97
N LEU A 223 20.85 41.40 -6.73
CA LEU A 223 20.45 42.69 -6.17
C LEU A 223 21.12 43.79 -7.00
N THR A 224 20.31 44.69 -7.57
CA THR A 224 20.71 46.06 -7.92
C THR A 224 19.96 47.04 -7.06
#